data_AF-A0A6A5A991-F1
#
_entry.id   AF-A0A6A5A991-F1
#
_cell.length_a   1.000
_cell.length_b   1.000
_cell.length_c   1.000
_cell.angle_alpha   90.00
_cell.angle_beta   90.00
_cell.angle_gamma   90.00
#
_symmetry.space_group_name_H-M   'P 1'
#
loop_
_entity.id
_entity.type
_entity.pdbx_description
1 polymer ?
#
loop_
_entity_poly.entity_id
_entity_poly.type
_entity_poly.pdbx_seq_one_letter_code
_entity_poly.pdbx_strand_id
1 'polypeptide(L)'
;MMANVAQYRVGLILPLKKTRNGRMQELLMSQDMGIHFIHIDLDAVTSAQNFLDMYGPLDAILHKLAHDMVFEPLGDAAAIRNMQIIRELTSLHPNIPFIDPLESVRVLTDRAAVSRMLESVPGSLFHLPRHAILDSAAAKASIVSQVHAGLFPLPVLAKSLEACGASSFPQSWLSSPFFVTGTDASHV
;
A
#
# COMPACT_ATOMS: atom_id res chain seq x y z
N MET A 1 -14.99 39.36 -14.17
CA MET A 1 -13.64 38.86 -14.49
C MET A 1 -13.46 37.58 -13.71
N MET A 2 -13.48 36.41 -14.36
CA MET A 2 -13.13 35.16 -13.68
C MET A 2 -11.62 35.14 -13.54
N ALA A 3 -11.12 35.05 -12.31
CA ALA A 3 -9.71 34.88 -12.04
C ALA A 3 -9.22 33.67 -12.84
N ASN A 4 -8.07 33.80 -13.50
CA ASN A 4 -7.40 32.70 -14.17
C ASN A 4 -6.91 31.75 -13.07
N VAL A 5 -7.78 30.83 -12.63
CA VAL A 5 -7.43 29.83 -11.62
C VAL A 5 -6.36 28.95 -12.26
N ALA A 6 -5.17 28.89 -11.66
CA ALA A 6 -4.11 28.02 -12.13
C ALA A 6 -4.65 26.59 -12.24
N GLN A 7 -4.52 25.99 -13.42
CA GLN A 7 -5.07 24.67 -13.68
C GLN A 7 -4.01 23.60 -13.36
N TYR A 8 -4.21 22.89 -12.24
CA TYR A 8 -3.36 21.77 -11.85
C TYR A 8 -3.76 20.51 -12.62
N ARG A 9 -2.79 19.70 -13.05
CA ARG A 9 -2.95 18.43 -13.75
C ARG A 9 -2.49 17.29 -12.87
N VAL A 10 -3.41 16.48 -12.39
CA VAL A 10 -3.12 15.39 -11.45
C VAL A 10 -3.32 14.04 -12.15
N GLY A 11 -2.25 13.28 -12.28
CA GLY A 11 -2.30 11.91 -12.77
C GLY A 11 -2.94 10.98 -11.74
N LEU A 12 -3.76 10.04 -12.17
CA LEU A 12 -4.48 9.12 -11.31
C LEU A 12 -4.19 7.67 -11.70
N ILE A 13 -3.39 6.99 -10.88
CA ILE A 13 -3.08 5.56 -11.04
C ILE A 13 -3.98 4.76 -10.09
N LEU A 14 -5.12 4.30 -10.59
CA LEU A 14 -6.06 3.47 -9.83
C LEU A 14 -6.46 2.23 -10.64
N PRO A 15 -6.76 1.09 -9.98
CA PRO A 15 -7.26 -0.10 -10.68
C PRO A 15 -8.55 0.21 -11.46
N LEU A 16 -8.63 -0.25 -12.71
CA LEU A 16 -9.77 -0.03 -13.63
C LEU A 16 -11.14 -0.36 -13.03
N LYS A 17 -11.21 -1.34 -12.11
CA LYS A 17 -12.46 -1.70 -11.41
C LYS A 17 -13.01 -0.56 -10.54
N LYS A 18 -12.17 0.40 -10.11
CA LYS A 18 -12.58 1.58 -9.35
C LYS A 18 -12.99 2.77 -10.23
N THR A 19 -12.61 2.79 -11.50
CA THR A 19 -12.75 3.96 -12.38
C THR A 19 -13.84 3.80 -13.44
N ARG A 20 -14.37 2.59 -13.63
CA ARG A 20 -15.38 2.29 -14.66
C ARG A 20 -16.82 2.72 -14.35
N ASN A 21 -17.20 3.00 -13.10
CA ASN A 21 -18.54 3.46 -12.72
C ASN A 21 -18.51 4.31 -11.44
N GLY A 22 -19.38 5.32 -11.35
CA GLY A 22 -19.64 6.10 -10.13
C GLY A 22 -18.69 7.27 -9.90
N ARG A 23 -18.48 7.63 -8.63
CA ARG A 23 -17.77 8.86 -8.20
C ARG A 23 -16.40 9.10 -8.81
N MET A 24 -15.69 8.04 -9.20
CA MET A 24 -14.36 8.22 -9.82
C MET A 24 -14.43 8.73 -11.24
N GLN A 25 -15.46 8.34 -12.00
CA GLN A 25 -15.68 8.87 -13.33
C GLN A 25 -16.10 10.35 -13.25
N GLU A 26 -16.95 10.70 -12.27
CA GLU A 26 -17.31 12.09 -11.99
C GLU A 26 -16.07 12.93 -11.67
N LEU A 27 -15.15 12.42 -10.85
CA LEU A 27 -13.88 13.10 -10.55
C LEU A 27 -13.03 13.33 -11.80
N LEU A 28 -12.93 12.34 -12.68
CA LEU A 28 -12.17 12.46 -13.94
C LEU A 28 -12.77 13.46 -14.92
N MET A 29 -14.09 13.68 -14.86
CA MET A 29 -14.78 14.67 -15.69
C MET A 29 -14.85 16.05 -15.03
N SER A 30 -14.57 16.14 -13.72
CA SER A 30 -14.59 17.39 -12.97
C SER A 30 -13.33 18.22 -13.26
N GLN A 31 -13.50 19.54 -13.24
CA GLN A 31 -12.43 20.53 -13.20
C GLN A 31 -12.61 21.48 -12.02
N ASP A 32 -13.35 21.03 -10.99
CA ASP A 32 -13.61 21.83 -9.80
C ASP A 32 -12.30 22.22 -9.12
N MET A 33 -12.30 23.42 -8.54
CA MET A 33 -11.12 23.99 -7.87
C MET A 33 -9.89 24.17 -8.80
N GLY A 34 -10.08 24.09 -10.12
CA GLY A 34 -8.98 24.22 -11.08
C GLY A 34 -8.09 22.97 -11.16
N ILE A 35 -8.59 21.79 -10.77
CA ILE A 35 -7.83 20.55 -10.83
C ILE A 35 -8.38 19.67 -11.94
N HIS A 36 -7.53 19.27 -12.89
CA HIS A 36 -7.85 18.34 -13.95
C HIS A 36 -7.22 16.98 -13.67
N PHE A 37 -8.05 15.98 -13.39
CA PHE A 37 -7.60 14.62 -13.16
C PHE A 37 -7.45 13.84 -14.46
N ILE A 38 -6.32 13.14 -14.60
CA ILE A 38 -5.98 12.37 -15.80
C ILE A 38 -5.81 10.92 -15.38
N HIS A 39 -6.65 10.03 -15.89
CA HIS A 39 -6.51 8.60 -15.61
C HIS A 39 -5.26 8.06 -16.31
N ILE A 40 -4.37 7.46 -15.52
CA ILE A 40 -3.17 6.80 -16.02
C ILE A 40 -3.42 5.29 -16.02
N ASP A 41 -3.44 4.72 -17.21
CA ASP A 41 -3.42 3.28 -17.41
C ASP A 41 -1.97 2.80 -17.57
N LEU A 42 -1.42 2.17 -16.52
CA LEU A 42 -0.06 1.62 -16.55
C LEU A 42 0.06 0.39 -17.46
N ASP A 43 -1.04 -0.29 -17.80
CA ASP A 43 -0.98 -1.42 -18.72
C ASP A 43 -0.59 -0.96 -20.13
N ALA A 44 -1.04 0.23 -20.53
CA ALA A 44 -0.71 0.87 -21.80
C ALA A 44 0.69 1.53 -21.83
N VAL A 45 1.33 1.74 -20.69
CA VAL A 45 2.64 2.41 -20.60
C VAL A 45 3.78 1.40 -20.77
N THR A 46 4.74 1.74 -21.61
CA THR A 46 5.89 0.86 -21.95
C THR A 46 7.22 1.32 -21.37
N SER A 47 7.36 2.61 -21.03
CA SER A 47 8.55 3.22 -20.44
C SER A 47 8.18 4.53 -19.73
N ALA A 48 9.10 5.08 -18.92
CA ALA A 48 8.88 6.39 -18.30
C ALA A 48 8.76 7.52 -19.34
N GLN A 49 9.48 7.44 -20.47
CA GLN A 49 9.32 8.42 -21.54
C GLN A 49 7.93 8.30 -22.21
N ASN A 50 7.51 7.07 -22.52
CA ASN A 50 6.20 6.84 -23.11
C ASN A 50 5.05 7.30 -22.20
N PHE A 51 5.21 7.19 -20.87
CA PHE A 51 4.29 7.78 -19.89
C PHE A 51 4.12 9.28 -20.12
N LEU A 52 5.22 10.02 -20.24
CA LEU A 52 5.21 11.48 -20.41
C LEU A 52 4.63 11.88 -21.76
N ASP A 53 4.96 11.13 -22.81
CA ASP A 53 4.44 11.36 -24.15
C ASP A 53 2.92 11.17 -24.21
N MET A 54 2.38 10.20 -23.46
CA MET A 54 0.94 9.91 -23.43
C MET A 54 0.14 10.89 -22.58
N TYR A 55 0.63 11.27 -21.40
CA TYR A 55 -0.15 12.02 -20.41
C TYR A 55 0.27 13.50 -20.30
N GLY A 56 1.40 13.87 -20.90
CA GLY A 56 1.97 15.20 -20.84
C GLY A 56 2.52 15.56 -19.46
N PRO A 57 2.84 16.85 -19.22
CA PRO A 57 3.30 17.30 -17.91
C PRO A 57 2.18 17.17 -16.86
N LEU A 58 2.57 16.74 -15.66
CA LEU A 58 1.72 16.56 -14.50
C LEU A 58 2.29 17.35 -13.32
N ASP A 59 1.41 17.91 -12.50
CA ASP A 59 1.77 18.62 -11.27
C ASP A 59 1.85 17.69 -10.06
N ALA A 60 1.16 16.54 -10.10
CA ALA A 60 1.21 15.51 -9.08
C ALA A 60 0.66 14.17 -9.62
N ILE A 61 0.93 13.08 -8.90
CA ILE A 61 0.37 11.75 -9.18
C ILE A 61 -0.32 11.22 -7.92
N LEU A 62 -1.64 11.07 -7.97
CA LEU A 62 -2.42 10.34 -6.97
C LEU A 62 -2.44 8.85 -7.35
N HIS A 63 -2.08 7.96 -6.42
CA HIS A 63 -1.88 6.57 -6.79
C HIS A 63 -2.41 5.56 -5.75
N LYS A 64 -2.63 4.33 -6.21
CA LYS A 64 -2.81 3.15 -5.37
C LYS A 64 -1.94 1.99 -5.88
N LEU A 65 -0.64 2.08 -5.63
CA LEU A 65 0.39 1.13 -6.11
C LEU A 65 0.76 0.04 -5.09
N ALA A 66 0.11 0.00 -3.93
CA ALA A 66 0.44 -0.94 -2.86
C ALA A 66 0.41 -2.42 -3.30
N HIS A 67 -0.42 -2.78 -4.30
CA HIS A 67 -0.41 -4.13 -4.85
C HIS A 67 0.86 -4.42 -5.66
N ASP A 68 1.21 -3.54 -6.61
CA ASP A 68 2.45 -3.70 -7.39
C ASP A 68 3.68 -3.74 -6.47
N MET A 69 3.71 -2.93 -5.40
CA MET A 69 4.79 -2.94 -4.41
C MET A 69 4.93 -4.27 -3.65
N VAL A 70 3.82 -4.99 -3.41
CA VAL A 70 3.84 -6.32 -2.77
C VAL A 70 4.19 -7.42 -3.76
N PHE A 71 3.67 -7.35 -4.99
CA PHE A 71 3.83 -8.42 -5.97
C PHE A 71 5.15 -8.35 -6.74
N GLU A 72 5.77 -7.17 -6.84
CA GLU A 72 7.10 -6.97 -7.42
C GLU A 72 8.15 -7.94 -6.83
N PRO A 73 8.40 -7.98 -5.50
CA PRO A 73 9.38 -8.89 -4.92
C PRO A 73 8.96 -10.36 -5.00
N LEU A 74 7.68 -10.65 -5.27
CA LEU A 74 7.16 -12.01 -5.44
C LEU A 74 7.32 -12.53 -6.89
N GLY A 75 7.91 -11.73 -7.79
CA GLY A 75 8.20 -12.14 -9.17
C GLY A 75 7.06 -11.87 -10.16
N ASP A 76 6.04 -11.09 -9.79
CA ASP A 76 4.96 -10.75 -10.71
C ASP A 76 5.46 -9.82 -11.82
N ALA A 77 5.36 -10.29 -13.07
CA ALA A 77 5.95 -9.59 -14.22
C ALA A 77 5.31 -8.22 -14.47
N ALA A 78 3.99 -8.08 -14.25
CA ALA A 78 3.30 -6.81 -14.44
C ALA A 78 3.70 -5.81 -13.36
N ALA A 79 3.74 -6.24 -12.10
CA ALA A 79 4.18 -5.43 -10.98
C ALA A 79 5.64 -4.99 -11.12
N ILE A 80 6.55 -5.89 -11.52
CA ILE A 80 7.96 -5.57 -11.77
C ILE A 80 8.07 -4.47 -12.84
N ARG A 81 7.39 -4.66 -13.99
CA ARG A 81 7.38 -3.68 -15.08
C ARG A 81 6.83 -2.32 -14.60
N ASN A 82 5.67 -2.34 -13.96
CA ASN A 82 5.00 -1.13 -13.46
C ASN A 82 5.90 -0.37 -12.48
N MET A 83 6.47 -1.06 -11.49
CA MET A 83 7.34 -0.43 -10.49
C MET A 83 8.67 0.04 -11.08
N GLN A 84 9.19 -0.62 -12.12
CA GLN A 84 10.35 -0.13 -12.87
C GLN A 84 10.06 1.19 -13.59
N ILE A 85 8.92 1.29 -14.30
CA ILE A 85 8.48 2.53 -14.95
C ILE A 85 8.34 3.65 -13.92
N ILE A 86 7.73 3.37 -12.76
CA ILE A 86 7.52 4.38 -11.71
C ILE A 86 8.84 4.85 -11.09
N ARG A 87 9.80 3.94 -10.86
CA ARG A 87 11.14 4.30 -10.38
C ARG A 87 11.87 5.18 -11.39
N GLU A 88 11.84 4.81 -12.67
CA GLU A 88 12.47 5.58 -13.74
C GLU A 88 11.83 6.98 -13.87
N LEU A 89 10.49 7.05 -13.82
CA LEU A 89 9.75 8.32 -13.83
C LEU A 89 10.15 9.23 -12.64
N THR A 90 10.25 8.66 -11.44
CA THR A 90 10.65 9.40 -10.23
C THR A 90 12.09 9.92 -10.34
N SER A 91 12.97 9.15 -10.98
CA SER A 91 14.36 9.56 -11.23
C SER A 91 14.46 10.70 -12.26
N LEU A 92 13.68 10.63 -13.34
CA LEU A 92 13.67 11.64 -14.41
C LEU A 92 12.94 12.93 -13.98
N HIS A 93 11.90 12.80 -13.16
CA HIS A 93 11.04 13.91 -12.76
C HIS A 93 10.80 13.93 -11.24
N PRO A 94 11.84 14.20 -10.43
CA PRO A 94 11.72 14.20 -8.96
C PRO A 94 10.78 15.29 -8.42
N ASN A 95 10.43 16.28 -9.25
CA ASN A 95 9.53 17.37 -8.90
C ASN A 95 8.04 17.00 -9.03
N ILE A 96 7.71 15.82 -9.55
CA ILE A 96 6.32 15.33 -9.62
C ILE A 96 6.04 14.53 -8.34
N PRO A 97 5.34 15.10 -7.33
CA PRO A 97 5.06 14.39 -6.10
C PRO A 97 4.07 13.25 -6.32
N PHE A 98 4.38 12.11 -5.70
CA PHE A 98 3.42 11.02 -5.53
C PHE A 98 2.62 11.22 -4.24
N ILE A 99 1.32 11.03 -4.35
CA ILE A 99 0.36 11.14 -3.25
C ILE A 99 -0.29 9.77 -3.07
N ASP A 100 -0.06 9.07 -1.96
CA ASP A 100 0.94 9.37 -0.91
C ASP A 100 2.39 9.11 -1.39
N PRO A 101 3.44 9.54 -0.66
CA PRO A 101 4.82 9.22 -1.04
C PRO A 101 5.05 7.71 -1.13
N LEU A 102 5.75 7.26 -2.19
CA LEU A 102 5.96 5.83 -2.47
C LEU A 102 6.60 5.08 -1.29
N GLU A 103 7.57 5.68 -0.62
CA GLU A 103 8.26 5.09 0.54
C GLU A 103 7.32 4.95 1.75
N SER A 104 6.45 5.93 1.98
CA SER A 104 5.43 5.84 3.04
C SER A 104 4.45 4.71 2.74
N VAL A 105 3.99 4.57 1.50
CA VAL A 105 3.12 3.46 1.09
C VAL A 105 3.85 2.12 1.23
N ARG A 106 5.14 2.06 0.90
CA ARG A 106 5.95 0.82 1.03
C ARG A 106 5.98 0.31 2.47
N VAL A 107 6.12 1.18 3.47
CA VAL A 107 5.99 0.79 4.90
C VAL A 107 4.65 0.14 5.17
N LEU A 108 3.56 0.71 4.63
CA LEU A 108 2.20 0.19 4.83
C LEU A 108 1.94 -1.16 4.15
N THR A 109 2.88 -1.67 3.34
CA THR A 109 2.76 -3.00 2.73
C THR A 109 3.30 -4.13 3.61
N ASP A 110 3.98 -3.82 4.72
CA ASP A 110 4.55 -4.79 5.66
C ASP A 110 3.96 -4.60 7.07
N ARG A 111 3.20 -5.60 7.56
CA ARG A 111 2.58 -5.56 8.89
C ARG A 111 3.61 -5.48 10.02
N ALA A 112 4.80 -6.04 9.87
CA ALA A 112 5.86 -5.92 10.85
C ALA A 112 6.41 -4.48 10.90
N ALA A 113 6.64 -3.87 9.73
CA ALA A 113 7.08 -2.49 9.66
C ALA A 113 6.05 -1.52 10.24
N VAL A 114 4.76 -1.70 9.90
CA VAL A 114 3.65 -0.93 10.48
C VAL A 114 3.58 -1.10 11.99
N SER A 115 3.72 -2.33 12.51
CA SER A 115 3.64 -2.57 13.95
C SER A 115 4.80 -1.89 14.69
N ARG A 116 6.04 -1.99 14.18
CA ARG A 116 7.19 -1.24 14.73
C ARG A 116 7.00 0.28 14.70
N MET A 117 6.40 0.80 13.63
CA MET A 117 6.06 2.22 13.55
C MET A 117 5.05 2.60 14.64
N LEU A 118 4.02 1.78 14.84
CA LEU A 118 2.96 2.01 15.83
C LEU A 118 3.41 1.80 17.28
N GLU A 119 4.45 1.01 17.55
CA GLU A 119 5.08 0.87 18.88
C GLU A 119 5.61 2.21 19.41
N SER A 120 5.99 3.13 18.52
CA SER A 120 6.43 4.48 18.91
C SER A 120 5.28 5.42 19.27
N VAL A 121 4.04 5.06 18.95
CA VAL A 121 2.86 5.88 19.25
C VAL A 121 2.45 5.64 20.71
N PRO A 122 2.24 6.70 21.50
CA PRO A 122 1.79 6.56 22.88
C PRO A 122 0.51 5.73 22.97
N GLY A 123 0.48 4.77 23.90
CA GLY A 123 -0.69 3.91 24.14
C GLY A 123 -1.97 4.68 24.52
N SER A 124 -1.83 5.93 24.99
CA SER A 124 -2.95 6.84 25.24
C SER A 124 -3.62 7.37 23.96
N LEU A 125 -2.91 7.35 22.82
CA LEU A 125 -3.41 7.77 21.52
C LEU A 125 -3.78 6.59 20.63
N PHE A 126 -3.00 5.50 20.71
CA PHE A 126 -3.24 4.30 19.92
C PHE A 126 -2.80 3.06 20.68
N HIS A 127 -3.73 2.15 20.94
CA HIS A 127 -3.43 0.86 21.54
C HIS A 127 -3.12 -0.16 20.44
N LEU A 128 -1.85 -0.57 20.34
CA LEU A 128 -1.43 -1.68 19.48
C LEU A 128 -1.60 -3.01 20.24
N PRO A 129 -2.44 -3.95 19.77
CA PRO A 129 -2.58 -5.25 20.41
C PRO A 129 -1.25 -6.00 20.46
N ARG A 130 -1.05 -6.83 21.49
CA ARG A 130 0.14 -7.69 21.61
C ARG A 130 0.31 -8.50 20.33
N HIS A 131 1.49 -8.46 19.75
CA HIS A 131 1.75 -9.10 18.48
C HIS A 131 3.10 -9.82 18.45
N ALA A 132 3.26 -10.73 17.51
CA ALA A 132 4.52 -11.42 17.25
C ALA A 132 4.69 -11.77 15.77
N ILE A 133 5.94 -11.81 15.33
CA ILE A 133 6.33 -12.26 13.99
C ILE A 133 6.81 -13.70 14.10
N LEU A 134 6.28 -14.56 13.25
CA LEU A 134 6.50 -16.00 13.19
C LEU A 134 7.26 -16.35 11.91
N ASP A 135 8.54 -16.00 11.84
CA ASP A 135 9.41 -16.21 10.67
C ASP A 135 10.22 -17.50 10.70
N SER A 136 10.16 -18.23 11.82
CA SER A 136 10.97 -19.42 12.07
C SER A 136 10.24 -20.43 12.95
N ALA A 137 10.68 -21.69 12.90
CA ALA A 137 10.16 -22.72 13.79
C ALA A 137 10.38 -22.37 15.28
N ALA A 138 11.50 -21.70 15.60
CA ALA A 138 11.80 -21.24 16.95
C ALA A 138 10.83 -20.15 17.42
N ALA A 139 10.54 -19.14 16.57
CA ALA A 139 9.56 -18.11 16.89
C ALA A 139 8.17 -18.70 17.13
N LYS A 140 7.76 -19.68 16.30
CA LYS A 140 6.50 -20.42 16.47
C LYS A 140 6.46 -21.16 17.81
N ALA A 141 7.51 -21.92 18.16
CA ALA A 141 7.59 -22.66 19.42
C ALA A 141 7.55 -21.72 20.64
N SER A 142 8.23 -20.57 20.57
CA SER A 142 8.23 -19.56 21.62
C SER A 142 6.81 -19.03 21.88
N ILE A 143 6.07 -18.65 20.83
CA ILE A 143 4.71 -18.14 20.99
C ILE A 143 3.75 -19.20 21.52
N VAL A 144 3.88 -20.47 21.07
CA VAL A 144 3.09 -21.58 21.64
C VAL A 144 3.35 -21.74 23.14
N SER A 145 4.62 -21.67 23.57
CA SER A 145 4.98 -21.71 24.99
C SER A 145 4.37 -20.54 25.77
N GLN A 146 4.40 -19.33 25.22
CA GLN A 146 3.80 -18.14 25.85
C GLN A 146 2.27 -18.25 25.95
N VAL A 147 1.60 -18.82 24.95
CA VAL A 147 0.15 -19.10 25.02
C VAL A 147 -0.15 -20.08 26.15
N HIS A 148 0.59 -21.20 26.23
CA HIS A 148 0.40 -22.18 27.31
C HIS A 148 0.69 -21.60 28.71
N ALA A 149 1.64 -20.66 28.80
CA ALA A 149 1.96 -19.96 30.05
C ALA A 149 1.00 -18.81 30.39
N GLY A 150 -0.01 -18.53 29.55
CA GLY A 150 -0.92 -17.39 29.74
C GLY A 150 -0.29 -16.01 29.47
N LEU A 151 0.92 -15.98 28.93
CA LEU A 151 1.67 -14.77 28.57
C LEU A 151 1.31 -14.24 27.17
N PHE A 152 0.51 -14.96 26.38
CA PHE A 152 -0.04 -14.47 25.12
C PHE A 152 -1.52 -14.86 25.07
N PRO A 153 -2.46 -13.91 25.30
CA PRO A 153 -3.86 -14.24 25.50
C PRO A 153 -4.54 -14.71 24.21
N LEU A 154 -5.41 -15.72 24.37
CA LEU A 154 -6.33 -16.17 23.34
C LEU A 154 -7.66 -15.39 23.43
N PRO A 155 -8.35 -15.14 22.31
CA PRO A 155 -8.05 -15.59 20.95
C PRO A 155 -6.90 -14.82 20.28
N VAL A 156 -6.23 -15.50 19.33
CA VAL A 156 -5.19 -14.93 18.47
C VAL A 156 -5.63 -14.93 17.01
N LEU A 157 -5.26 -13.87 16.29
CA LEU A 157 -5.50 -13.74 14.85
C LEU A 157 -4.17 -13.85 14.11
N ALA A 158 -4.07 -14.78 13.17
CA ALA A 158 -2.90 -14.93 12.29
C ALA A 158 -3.13 -14.25 10.94
N LYS A 159 -2.14 -13.49 10.47
CA LYS A 159 -2.14 -12.78 9.19
C LYS A 159 -0.79 -13.01 8.49
N SER A 160 -0.75 -12.87 7.17
CA SER A 160 0.53 -12.79 6.44
C SER A 160 1.33 -11.55 6.85
N LEU A 161 2.60 -11.45 6.47
CA LEU A 161 3.35 -10.20 6.66
C LEU A 161 2.89 -9.12 5.66
N GLU A 162 2.55 -9.53 4.44
CA GLU A 162 2.08 -8.66 3.37
C GLU A 162 0.70 -8.07 3.73
N ALA A 163 0.65 -6.75 3.92
CA ALA A 163 -0.54 -6.05 4.38
C ALA A 163 -1.59 -5.83 3.27
N CYS A 164 -1.20 -5.96 2.01
CA CYS A 164 -2.01 -5.74 0.81
C CYS A 164 -1.85 -6.90 -0.19
N GLY A 165 -2.74 -7.01 -1.18
CA GLY A 165 -2.69 -8.06 -2.20
C GLY A 165 -3.30 -9.36 -1.69
N ALA A 166 -4.62 -9.46 -1.72
CA ALA A 166 -5.32 -10.68 -1.35
C ALA A 166 -5.11 -11.75 -2.44
N SER A 167 -4.17 -12.67 -2.25
CA SER A 167 -4.42 -14.05 -2.66
C SER A 167 -5.18 -14.73 -1.51
N SER A 168 -6.37 -15.21 -1.83
CA SER A 168 -7.14 -16.15 -1.02
C SER A 168 -6.22 -17.21 -0.44
N PHE A 169 -6.19 -17.32 0.90
CA PHE A 169 -5.44 -18.28 1.71
C PHE A 169 -5.14 -19.62 0.97
N PRO A 170 -3.96 -19.81 0.35
CA PRO A 170 -3.62 -21.07 -0.29
C PRO A 170 -2.97 -22.00 0.73
N GLN A 171 -3.49 -23.22 0.89
CA GLN A 171 -3.19 -24.31 1.87
C GLN A 171 -1.72 -24.61 2.27
N SER A 172 -0.70 -23.92 1.75
CA SER A 172 0.73 -24.11 2.04
C SER A 172 1.25 -23.35 3.28
N TRP A 173 0.37 -22.95 4.22
CA TRP A 173 0.58 -21.99 5.33
C TRP A 173 1.62 -22.36 6.41
N LEU A 174 2.41 -23.42 6.28
CA LEU A 174 3.41 -23.77 7.30
C LEU A 174 4.83 -23.26 7.00
N SER A 175 5.12 -22.82 5.78
CA SER A 175 6.47 -22.42 5.35
C SER A 175 6.73 -20.91 5.25
N SER A 176 5.71 -20.05 5.31
CA SER A 176 5.87 -18.59 5.22
C SER A 176 5.91 -17.91 6.60
N PRO A 177 6.50 -16.70 6.71
CA PRO A 177 6.44 -15.90 7.92
C PRO A 177 5.03 -15.33 8.15
N PHE A 178 4.56 -15.32 9.42
CA PHE A 178 3.25 -14.79 9.79
C PHE A 178 3.32 -13.73 10.88
N PHE A 179 2.27 -12.93 10.99
CA PHE A 179 2.04 -11.99 12.06
C PHE A 179 0.84 -12.44 12.88
N VAL A 180 1.01 -12.58 14.20
CA VAL A 180 -0.10 -12.92 15.11
C VAL A 180 -0.41 -11.76 16.03
N THR A 181 -1.69 -11.52 16.31
CA THR A 181 -2.14 -10.53 17.30
C THR A 181 -3.05 -11.18 18.33
N GLY A 182 -2.76 -11.00 19.62
CA GLY A 182 -3.64 -11.37 20.72
C GLY A 182 -4.66 -10.28 21.02
N THR A 183 -5.80 -10.65 21.59
CA THR A 183 -6.76 -9.70 22.13
C THR A 183 -6.48 -9.51 23.62
N ASP A 184 -6.26 -8.26 24.04
CA ASP A 184 -6.13 -7.94 25.46
C ASP A 184 -7.54 -7.67 26.01
N ALA A 185 -8.07 -8.59 26.81
CA ALA A 185 -9.42 -8.47 27.40
C ALA A 185 -9.45 -7.54 28.63
N SER A 186 -8.40 -6.75 28.84
CA SER A 186 -8.17 -5.97 30.06
C SER A 186 -8.81 -4.57 30.06
N HIS A 187 -9.55 -4.19 29.01
CA HIS A 187 -10.27 -2.92 28.91
C HIS A 187 -11.67 -3.04 28.26
N VAL A 188 -12.50 -3.97 28.76
CA VAL A 188 -13.97 -3.92 28.58
C VAL A 188 -14.62 -3.63 29.92
#